data_AF-A0A973JFQ8-F1
#
_entry.id   AF-A0A973JFQ8-F1
#
_cell.length_a   1.000
_cell.length_b   1.000
_cell.length_c   1.000
_cell.angle_alpha   90.00
_cell.angle_beta   90.00
_cell.angle_gamma   90.00
#
_symmetry.space_group_name_H-M   'P 1'
#
loop_
_entity.id
_entity.type
_entity.pdbx_description
1 polymer ?
#
loop_
_entity_poly.entity_id
_entity_poly.type
_entity_poly.pdbx_seq_one_letter_code
_entity_poly.pdbx_strand_id
1 'polypeptide(L)'
;MDIQEWAEDLVTEVYEKWEASVDKYHFSEYGFRVFYSPVVPNPDLMIIGYSPNSDDKPFHREEDSLLPEFHEYLYHDSRIARKMKYLLEGIERYDWLENSVKLNLLFFKSDDVAQWEKMDEDLRSDLETFC
;
A
#
# COMPACT_ATOMS: atom_id res chain seq x y z
N MET A 1 10.94 -6.70 -19.47
CA MET A 1 10.91 -5.83 -18.29
C MET A 1 10.77 -6.76 -17.11
N ASP A 2 11.74 -6.71 -16.20
CA ASP A 2 11.67 -7.46 -14.96
C ASP A 2 10.56 -6.85 -14.10
N ILE A 3 9.71 -7.69 -13.49
CA ILE A 3 8.59 -7.22 -12.67
C ILE A 3 9.07 -6.59 -11.36
N GLN A 4 10.23 -7.04 -10.86
CA GLN A 4 10.85 -6.44 -9.67
C GLN A 4 11.37 -5.05 -9.99
N GLU A 5 12.12 -4.90 -11.08
CA GLU A 5 12.64 -3.61 -11.55
C GLU A 5 11.49 -2.62 -11.77
N TRP A 6 10.40 -3.04 -12.43
CA TRP A 6 9.21 -2.20 -12.59
C TRP A 6 8.59 -1.78 -11.25
N ALA A 7 8.52 -2.69 -10.28
CA ALA A 7 7.93 -2.40 -8.99
C ALA A 7 8.82 -1.46 -8.14
N GLU A 8 10.14 -1.62 -8.20
CA GLU A 8 11.13 -0.73 -7.60
C GLU A 8 11.08 0.67 -8.21
N ASP A 9 10.95 0.76 -9.54
CA ASP A 9 10.77 2.03 -10.26
C ASP A 9 9.49 2.73 -9.80
N LEU A 10 8.36 2.01 -9.71
CA LEU A 10 7.10 2.59 -9.22
C LEU A 10 7.21 3.08 -7.77
N VAL A 11 7.88 2.34 -6.89
CA VAL A 11 8.13 2.79 -5.51
C VAL A 11 8.99 4.05 -5.49
N THR A 12 9.99 4.14 -6.37
CA THR A 12 10.83 5.33 -6.53
C THR A 12 10.02 6.53 -7.01
N GLU A 13 9.17 6.37 -8.01
CA GLU A 13 8.29 7.44 -8.51
C GLU A 13 7.33 7.94 -7.42
N VAL A 14 6.74 7.04 -6.63
CA VAL A 14 5.85 7.40 -5.52
C VAL A 14 6.61 8.12 -4.40
N TYR A 15 7.83 7.66 -4.09
CA TYR A 15 8.72 8.33 -3.14
C TYR A 15 9.00 9.78 -3.56
N GLU A 16 9.40 9.98 -4.82
CA GLU A 16 9.68 11.31 -5.36
C GLU A 16 8.45 12.22 -5.32
N LYS A 17 7.27 11.67 -5.67
CA LYS A 17 5.99 12.40 -5.60
C LYS A 17 5.63 12.80 -4.16
N TRP A 18 5.82 11.88 -3.20
CA TRP A 18 5.61 12.15 -1.78
C TRP A 18 6.57 13.23 -1.30
N GLU A 19 7.87 13.11 -1.58
CA GLU A 19 8.91 14.05 -1.15
C GLU A 19 8.64 15.46 -1.68
N ALA A 20 8.25 15.59 -2.94
CA ALA A 20 7.86 16.86 -3.56
C ALA A 20 6.57 17.48 -2.97
N SER A 21 5.87 16.76 -2.09
CA SER A 21 4.58 17.13 -1.51
C SER A 21 4.61 17.26 0.02
N VAL A 22 5.72 16.91 0.70
CA VAL A 22 5.84 16.89 2.17
C VAL A 22 5.40 18.21 2.82
N ASP A 23 5.80 19.35 2.25
CA ASP A 23 5.49 20.68 2.81
C ASP A 23 4.10 21.21 2.41
N LYS A 24 3.33 20.44 1.62
CA LYS A 24 2.04 20.89 1.07
C LYS A 24 0.83 20.45 1.90
N TYR A 25 1.01 19.55 2.87
CA TYR A 25 -0.07 19.07 3.74
C TYR A 25 0.43 18.65 5.12
N HIS A 26 -0.40 18.86 6.14
CA HIS A 26 -0.02 18.77 7.57
C HIS A 26 0.15 17.37 8.14
N PHE A 27 -0.08 16.34 7.33
CA PHE A 27 -0.06 14.95 7.76
C PHE A 27 0.84 14.11 6.82
N SER A 28 1.84 14.76 6.22
CA SER A 28 2.84 14.11 5.37
C SER A 28 3.70 13.11 6.13
N GLU A 29 3.71 13.17 7.46
CA GLU A 29 4.35 12.20 8.34
C GLU A 29 3.77 10.78 8.26
N TYR A 30 2.53 10.60 7.77
CA TYR A 30 1.97 9.25 7.55
C TYR A 30 2.57 8.55 6.32
N GLY A 31 3.26 9.31 5.47
CA GLY A 31 4.05 8.77 4.38
C GLY A 31 3.23 8.17 3.24
N PHE A 32 3.78 7.11 2.64
CA PHE A 32 3.17 6.36 1.56
C PHE A 32 3.47 4.87 1.71
N ARG A 33 2.75 4.03 0.97
CA ARG A 33 3.08 2.62 0.75
C ARG A 33 2.42 2.14 -0.53
N VAL A 34 3.21 1.62 -1.46
CA VAL A 34 2.73 1.13 -2.75
C VAL A 34 2.24 -0.31 -2.60
N PHE A 35 3.13 -1.19 -2.15
CA PHE A 35 2.87 -2.61 -2.03
C PHE A 35 2.83 -3.07 -0.57
N TYR A 36 1.96 -4.03 -0.33
CA TYR A 36 1.73 -4.69 0.96
C TYR A 36 2.04 -6.19 0.89
N SER A 37 2.64 -6.63 -0.21
CA SER A 37 3.16 -7.98 -0.43
C SER A 37 4.24 -7.93 -1.52
N PRO A 38 5.08 -8.97 -1.65
CA PRO A 38 5.98 -9.09 -2.78
C PRO A 38 5.22 -8.96 -4.10
N VAL A 39 5.87 -8.33 -5.08
CA VAL A 39 5.33 -8.28 -6.44
C VAL A 39 5.79 -9.53 -7.18
N VAL A 40 4.85 -10.33 -7.67
CA VAL A 40 5.15 -11.59 -8.37
C VAL A 40 4.53 -11.58 -9.77
N PRO A 41 5.14 -12.25 -10.76
CA PRO A 41 4.58 -12.33 -12.10
C PRO A 41 3.38 -13.29 -12.13
N ASN A 42 2.30 -12.87 -12.78
CA ASN A 42 1.08 -13.68 -12.98
C ASN A 42 0.49 -14.27 -11.68
N PRO A 43 0.17 -13.46 -10.67
CA PRO A 43 -0.47 -13.97 -9.45
C PRO A 43 -1.86 -14.51 -9.75
N ASP A 44 -2.27 -15.59 -9.07
CA ASP A 44 -3.65 -16.10 -9.12
C ASP A 44 -4.65 -15.13 -8.47
N LEU A 45 -4.17 -14.27 -7.57
CA LEU A 45 -4.96 -13.32 -6.81
C LEU A 45 -4.25 -11.96 -6.74
N MET A 46 -4.99 -10.90 -7.04
CA MET A 46 -4.59 -9.52 -6.79
C MET A 46 -5.60 -8.88 -5.82
N ILE A 47 -5.10 -8.21 -4.79
CA ILE A 47 -5.89 -7.56 -3.74
C ILE A 47 -5.66 -6.06 -3.84
N ILE A 48 -6.73 -5.32 -4.14
CA ILE A 48 -6.69 -3.85 -4.21
C ILE A 48 -7.53 -3.32 -3.05
N GLY A 49 -6.85 -2.73 -2.05
CA GLY A 49 -7.48 -2.05 -0.94
C GLY A 49 -7.87 -0.61 -1.30
N TYR A 50 -8.79 -0.04 -0.53
CA TYR A 50 -9.14 1.38 -0.61
C TYR A 50 -9.13 1.94 0.80
N SER A 51 -8.01 2.57 1.19
CA SER A 51 -7.87 3.23 2.47
C SER A 51 -6.62 4.10 2.46
N PRO A 52 -6.73 5.43 2.66
CA PRO A 52 -5.58 6.25 2.96
C PRO A 52 -5.10 6.01 4.40
N ASN A 53 -5.86 5.32 5.25
CA ASN A 53 -5.51 5.15 6.65
C ASN A 53 -4.12 4.54 6.84
N SER A 54 -3.34 5.14 7.73
CA SER A 54 -2.10 4.60 8.22
C SER A 54 -2.36 3.34 9.02
N ASP A 55 -1.41 2.41 8.92
CA ASP A 55 -1.37 1.26 9.81
C ASP A 55 -1.01 1.76 11.24
N ASP A 56 -1.17 0.91 12.26
CA ASP A 56 -0.75 1.24 13.64
C ASP A 56 0.78 1.44 13.78
N LYS A 57 1.54 1.30 12.68
CA LYS A 57 2.99 1.47 12.60
C LYS A 57 3.32 2.87 12.04
N PRO A 58 4.23 3.63 12.69
CA PRO A 58 4.76 4.87 12.13
C PRO A 58 5.39 4.64 10.75
N PHE A 59 5.35 5.67 9.90
CA PHE A 59 6.08 5.64 8.63
C PHE A 59 7.59 5.68 8.88
N HIS A 60 8.32 4.76 8.25
CA HIS A 60 9.76 4.68 8.25
C HIS A 60 10.27 4.74 6.82
N ARG A 61 10.73 5.93 6.41
CA ARG A 61 11.18 6.23 5.04
C ARG A 61 12.05 5.13 4.42
N GLU A 62 13.05 4.64 5.14
CA GLU A 62 14.00 3.64 4.62
C GLU A 62 13.36 2.26 4.41
N GLU A 63 12.37 1.89 5.21
CA GLU A 63 11.70 0.58 5.13
C GLU A 63 10.49 0.61 4.19
N ASP A 64 9.69 1.66 4.27
CA ASP A 64 8.44 1.80 3.51
C ASP A 64 8.68 2.22 2.04
N SER A 65 9.92 2.64 1.70
CA SER A 65 10.37 2.86 0.32
C SER A 65 10.99 1.61 -0.32
N LEU A 66 10.78 0.42 0.26
CA LEU A 66 11.24 -0.86 -0.28
C LEU A 66 10.06 -1.78 -0.59
N LEU A 67 10.29 -2.75 -1.48
CA LEU A 67 9.32 -3.82 -1.69
C LEU A 67 9.26 -4.72 -0.44
N PRO A 68 8.06 -5.07 0.04
CA PRO A 68 7.93 -5.90 1.23
C PRO A 68 8.31 -7.36 0.90
N GLU A 69 9.07 -7.98 1.79
CA GLU A 69 9.47 -9.40 1.68
C GLU A 69 8.32 -10.37 1.92
N PHE A 70 7.30 -9.94 2.66
CA PHE A 70 6.18 -10.79 3.08
C PHE A 70 4.83 -10.12 2.83
N HIS A 71 3.82 -10.93 2.51
CA HIS A 71 2.45 -10.45 2.39
C HIS A 71 1.89 -10.05 3.76
N GLU A 72 1.41 -8.81 3.88
CA GLU A 72 0.97 -8.20 5.14
C GLU A 72 -0.04 -9.05 5.91
N TYR A 73 -1.04 -9.59 5.20
CA TYR A 73 -2.04 -10.44 5.83
C TYR A 73 -1.46 -11.70 6.44
N LEU A 74 -0.27 -12.19 6.08
CA LEU A 74 0.30 -13.39 6.68
C LEU A 74 0.79 -13.15 8.11
N TYR A 75 1.35 -11.98 8.40
CA TYR A 75 1.96 -11.67 9.70
C TYR A 75 1.14 -10.70 10.57
N HIS A 76 0.21 -9.91 10.01
CA HIS A 76 -0.72 -9.11 10.80
C HIS A 76 -1.93 -9.90 11.30
N ASP A 77 -2.42 -9.52 12.49
CA ASP A 77 -3.66 -10.07 13.10
C ASP A 77 -4.85 -9.10 13.01
N SER A 78 -4.87 -8.26 11.97
CA SER A 78 -6.00 -7.36 11.74
C SER A 78 -7.28 -8.16 11.43
N ARG A 79 -8.45 -7.55 11.68
CA ARG A 79 -9.74 -8.20 11.38
C ARG A 79 -9.85 -8.62 9.92
N ILE A 80 -9.32 -7.83 8.99
CA ILE A 80 -9.34 -8.16 7.57
C ILE A 80 -8.34 -9.28 7.23
N ALA A 81 -7.13 -9.25 7.80
CA ALA A 81 -6.15 -10.31 7.62
C ALA A 81 -6.70 -11.68 8.06
N ARG A 82 -7.31 -11.75 9.25
CA ARG A 82 -7.96 -12.97 9.74
C ARG A 82 -9.05 -13.49 8.82
N LYS A 83 -9.89 -12.59 8.29
CA LYS A 83 -10.96 -12.96 7.36
C LYS A 83 -10.41 -13.49 6.03
N MET A 84 -9.35 -12.88 5.51
CA MET A 84 -8.70 -13.32 4.28
C MET A 84 -8.06 -14.69 4.42
N LYS A 85 -7.33 -14.92 5.54
CA LYS A 85 -6.80 -16.26 5.87
C LYS A 85 -7.93 -17.29 5.93
N TYR A 86 -8.95 -17.03 6.75
CA TYR A 86 -10.08 -17.95 6.91
C TYR A 86 -10.81 -18.26 5.60
N LEU A 87 -11.04 -17.24 4.76
CA LEU A 87 -11.70 -17.40 3.46
C LEU A 87 -10.90 -18.35 2.55
N LEU A 88 -9.60 -18.13 2.43
CA LEU A 88 -8.73 -18.87 1.51
C LEU A 88 -8.37 -20.27 2.05
N GLU A 89 -8.24 -20.43 3.36
CA GLU A 89 -8.18 -21.74 4.03
C GLU A 89 -9.44 -22.55 3.72
N GLY A 90 -10.62 -21.93 3.83
CA GLY A 90 -11.92 -22.59 3.63
C GLY A 90 -12.17 -23.13 2.22
N ILE A 91 -11.42 -22.65 1.22
CA ILE A 91 -11.47 -23.13 -0.17
C ILE A 91 -10.20 -23.89 -0.58
N GLU A 92 -9.34 -24.25 0.37
CA GLU A 92 -8.06 -24.94 0.12
C GLU A 92 -7.17 -24.18 -0.89
N ARG A 93 -7.12 -22.85 -0.77
CA ARG A 93 -6.29 -21.95 -1.60
C ARG A 93 -5.49 -20.95 -0.77
N TYR A 94 -4.96 -21.40 0.37
CA TYR A 94 -4.10 -20.54 1.21
C TYR A 94 -2.84 -20.07 0.46
N ASP A 95 -2.32 -20.89 -0.44
CA ASP A 95 -1.22 -20.58 -1.35
C ASP A 95 -1.50 -19.38 -2.26
N TRP A 96 -2.76 -19.13 -2.61
CA TRP A 96 -3.14 -17.92 -3.36
C TRP A 96 -2.93 -16.66 -2.55
N LEU A 97 -3.10 -16.71 -1.21
CA LEU A 97 -2.79 -15.57 -0.35
C LEU A 97 -1.29 -15.31 -0.33
N GLU A 98 -0.50 -16.37 -0.13
CA GLU A 98 0.96 -16.27 -0.03
C GLU A 98 1.60 -15.71 -1.30
N ASN A 99 1.05 -16.07 -2.47
CA ASN A 99 1.53 -15.65 -3.78
C ASN A 99 0.72 -14.50 -4.40
N SER A 100 -0.13 -13.82 -3.61
CA SER A 100 -0.90 -12.68 -4.11
C SER A 100 -0.11 -11.38 -4.10
N VAL A 101 -0.51 -10.47 -4.99
CA VAL A 101 -0.07 -9.07 -4.97
C VAL A 101 -1.12 -8.22 -4.27
N LYS A 102 -0.72 -7.50 -3.23
CA LYS A 102 -1.58 -6.56 -2.49
C LYS A 102 -1.04 -5.14 -2.61
N LEU A 103 -1.93 -4.23 -3.00
CA LEU A 103 -1.69 -2.79 -3.02
C LEU A 103 -2.96 -2.03 -2.61
N ASN A 104 -2.82 -0.74 -2.36
CA ASN A 104 -3.98 0.15 -2.18
C ASN A 104 -4.14 1.02 -3.43
N LEU A 105 -5.38 1.40 -3.74
CA LEU A 105 -5.69 2.35 -4.81
C LEU A 105 -5.07 3.73 -4.53
N LEU A 106 -4.90 4.08 -3.25
CA LEU A 106 -4.22 5.30 -2.81
C LEU A 106 -2.91 4.90 -2.14
N PHE A 107 -1.79 5.34 -2.68
CA PHE A 107 -0.46 5.04 -2.12
C PHE A 107 -0.10 5.96 -0.95
N PHE A 108 -0.60 7.19 -0.92
CA PHE A 108 -0.34 8.16 0.14
C PHE A 108 -1.27 7.96 1.32
N LYS A 109 -0.77 8.21 2.53
CA LYS A 109 -1.47 7.89 3.77
C LYS A 109 -1.91 9.12 4.56
N SER A 110 -2.92 8.92 5.40
CA SER A 110 -3.46 9.81 6.42
C SER A 110 -3.91 8.98 7.62
N ASP A 111 -4.31 9.59 8.73
CA ASP A 111 -4.89 8.88 9.88
C ASP A 111 -6.20 8.16 9.50
N ASP A 112 -7.06 8.90 8.80
CA ASP A 112 -8.34 8.43 8.32
C ASP A 112 -8.75 9.16 7.02
N VAL A 113 -9.84 8.67 6.41
CA VAL A 113 -10.45 9.28 5.22
C VAL A 113 -10.87 10.73 5.47
N ALA A 114 -11.33 11.07 6.68
CA ALA A 114 -11.77 12.43 6.98
C ALA A 114 -10.60 13.42 7.05
N GLN A 115 -9.40 12.97 7.43
CA GLN A 115 -8.17 13.75 7.35
C GLN A 115 -7.72 13.88 5.89
N TRP A 116 -7.80 12.81 5.10
CA TRP A 116 -7.51 12.84 3.67
C TRP A 116 -8.38 13.87 2.93
N GLU A 117 -9.68 13.89 3.21
CA GLU A 117 -10.65 14.82 2.61
C GLU A 117 -10.47 16.30 3.04
N LYS A 118 -9.69 16.58 4.08
CA LYS A 118 -9.37 17.97 4.50
C LYS A 118 -8.18 18.55 3.74
N MET A 119 -7.48 17.75 2.94
CA MET A 119 -6.43 18.23 2.07
C MET A 119 -6.99 19.24 1.05
N ASP A 120 -6.15 20.17 0.62
CA ASP A 120 -6.46 21.03 -0.52
C ASP A 120 -6.93 20.19 -1.72
N GLU A 121 -8.00 20.61 -2.38
CA GLU A 121 -8.69 19.79 -3.39
C GLU A 121 -7.79 19.53 -4.61
N ASP A 122 -7.03 20.53 -5.06
CA ASP A 122 -6.13 20.41 -6.21
C ASP A 122 -4.98 19.45 -5.87
N LEU A 123 -4.38 19.59 -4.68
CA LEU A 123 -3.34 18.67 -4.21
C LEU A 123 -3.86 17.25 -4.05
N ARG A 124 -5.03 17.07 -3.44
CA ARG A 124 -5.65 15.75 -3.27
C ARG A 124 -5.90 15.10 -4.62
N SER A 125 -6.49 15.84 -5.57
CA SER A 125 -6.75 15.33 -6.91
C SER A 125 -5.45 14.95 -7.64
N ASP A 126 -4.38 15.72 -7.46
CA ASP A 126 -3.06 15.43 -8.03
C ASP A 126 -2.45 14.13 -7.46
N LEU A 127 -2.56 13.90 -6.15
CA LEU A 127 -2.08 12.68 -5.51
C LEU A 127 -2.94 11.44 -5.85
N GLU A 128 -4.26 11.60 -5.90
CA GLU A 128 -5.21 10.53 -6.26
C GLU A 128 -5.06 10.12 -7.72
N THR A 129 -4.82 11.06 -8.64
CA THR A 129 -4.66 10.77 -10.08
C THR A 129 -3.27 10.21 -10.42
N PHE A 130 -2.29 10.43 -9.54
CA PHE A 130 -0.95 9.87 -9.70
C PHE A 130 -0.93 8.34 -9.46
N CYS A 131 -1.83 7.83 -8.62
CA CYS A 131 -1.95 6.40 -8.29
C CYS A 131 -2.70 5.63 -9.39
#